data_AF-A0A2M9PB59-F1
#
_entry.id   AF-A0A2M9PB59-F1
#
_cell.length_a   1.000
_cell.length_b   1.000
_cell.length_c   1.000
_cell.angle_alpha   90.00
_cell.angle_beta   90.00
_cell.angle_gamma   90.00
#
_symmetry.space_group_name_H-M   'P 1'
#
loop_
_entity.id
_entity.type
_entity.pdbx_description
1 polymer ?
#
loop_
_entity_poly.entity_id
_entity_poly.type
_entity_poly.pdbx_seq_one_letter_code
_entity_poly.pdbx_strand_id
1 'polypeptide(L)'
;MDDTFDPVHGGQQLRLFNAHYDNYGFQPIVVFDGAGRFVAAVLRPARRPKGREIAAHLRRLIRTIREHWLRVEILLRGDGHYCAPEVLDLCRTHGVDFVFSLPTTRVLRRHVAPIEASTAARAQAADGARGRRFKEFHDAAASWSRVERIIARVEAGPFGCDSRFIVTRLTGGSGKAIYEKLYCARGQAENHIKVWKAHLAADRTSCSSAAANQLRLFLHAGAYWLMWTLRAALPKRSPWRRA
;
A
#
# COMPACT_ATOMS: atom_id res chain seq x y z
N MET A 1 1.53 2.31 -3.05
CA MET A 1 0.22 2.95 -3.24
C MET A 1 -0.53 2.83 -1.94
N ASP A 2 -1.27 3.88 -1.59
CA ASP A 2 -2.10 3.87 -0.40
C ASP A 2 -3.30 4.78 -0.58
N ASP A 3 -4.30 4.62 0.27
CA ASP A 3 -5.45 5.50 0.36
C ASP A 3 -5.31 6.41 1.58
N THR A 4 -5.88 7.61 1.51
CA THR A 4 -5.90 8.50 2.67
C THR A 4 -7.28 9.13 2.83
N PHE A 5 -7.79 9.25 4.05
CA PHE A 5 -9.07 9.90 4.29
C PHE A 5 -8.91 11.41 4.34
N ASP A 6 -9.79 12.13 3.65
CA ASP A 6 -9.73 13.59 3.54
C ASP A 6 -11.10 14.18 3.89
N PRO A 7 -11.28 14.83 5.06
CA PRO A 7 -12.57 15.38 5.47
C PRO A 7 -13.11 16.43 4.48
N VAL A 8 -14.40 16.36 4.16
CA VAL A 8 -15.01 17.39 3.30
C VAL A 8 -15.36 18.65 4.08
N HIS A 9 -15.46 19.77 3.37
CA HIS A 9 -16.00 21.02 3.89
C HIS A 9 -17.32 21.37 3.20
N GLY A 10 -18.45 21.18 3.88
CA GLY A 10 -19.78 21.54 3.37
C GLY A 10 -20.36 20.57 2.33
N GLY A 11 -20.97 21.12 1.27
CA GLY A 11 -21.78 20.40 0.27
C GLY A 11 -21.02 19.88 -0.95
N GLN A 12 -19.76 19.47 -0.81
CA GLN A 12 -18.89 19.17 -1.96
C GLN A 12 -19.35 17.94 -2.75
N GLN A 13 -19.17 17.97 -4.08
CA GLN A 13 -19.39 16.81 -4.95
C GLN A 13 -18.50 15.64 -4.55
N LEU A 14 -19.00 14.40 -4.74
CA LEU A 14 -18.38 13.14 -4.31
C LEU A 14 -18.25 12.93 -2.80
N ARG A 15 -18.74 13.86 -1.95
CA ARG A 15 -18.77 13.63 -0.50
C ARG A 15 -19.52 12.34 -0.20
N LEU A 16 -18.97 11.53 0.70
CA LEU A 16 -19.61 10.31 1.16
C LEU A 16 -19.30 10.11 2.64
N PHE A 17 -20.30 9.70 3.41
CA PHE A 17 -20.10 9.33 4.80
C PHE A 17 -19.30 8.02 4.87
N ASN A 18 -18.30 7.99 5.75
CA ASN A 18 -17.53 6.79 6.03
C ASN A 18 -17.59 6.46 7.52
N ALA A 19 -18.25 5.35 7.85
CA ALA A 19 -18.47 4.94 9.24
C ALA A 19 -17.17 4.60 10.00
N HIS A 20 -16.07 4.24 9.31
CA HIS A 20 -14.79 4.00 9.98
C HIS A 20 -14.16 5.29 10.51
N TYR A 21 -14.37 6.41 9.80
CA TYR A 21 -13.85 7.72 10.18
C TYR A 21 -14.91 8.59 10.88
N ASP A 22 -16.14 8.08 11.00
CA ASP A 22 -17.33 8.79 11.51
C ASP A 22 -17.48 10.20 10.94
N ASN A 23 -17.23 10.35 9.64
CA ASN A 23 -17.22 11.66 8.98
C ASN A 23 -17.50 11.56 7.49
N TYR A 24 -17.90 12.68 6.88
CA TYR A 24 -17.97 12.84 5.44
C TYR A 24 -16.59 13.19 4.90
N GLY A 25 -16.20 12.53 3.81
CA GLY A 25 -14.89 12.78 3.23
C GLY A 25 -14.74 12.29 1.80
N PHE A 26 -13.49 12.37 1.37
CA PHE A 26 -12.92 11.69 0.22
C PHE A 26 -11.96 10.60 0.69
N GLN A 27 -11.64 9.67 -0.22
CA GLN A 27 -10.57 8.70 0.01
C GLN A 27 -9.69 8.57 -1.25
N PRO A 28 -8.81 9.57 -1.49
CA PRO A 28 -7.92 9.54 -2.65
C PRO A 28 -6.98 8.35 -2.62
N ILE A 29 -6.71 7.76 -3.79
CA ILE A 29 -5.49 6.95 -3.98
C ILE A 29 -4.34 7.92 -4.20
N VAL A 30 -3.22 7.64 -3.54
CA VAL A 30 -1.93 8.24 -3.88
C VAL A 30 -0.89 7.16 -4.19
N VAL A 31 0.00 7.49 -5.13
CA VAL A 31 1.08 6.62 -5.58
C VAL A 31 2.39 7.36 -5.46
N PHE A 32 3.35 6.72 -4.80
CA PHE A 32 4.74 7.14 -4.73
C PHE A 32 5.61 6.04 -5.33
N ASP A 33 6.77 6.40 -5.85
CA ASP A 33 7.77 5.44 -6.30
C ASP A 33 8.62 4.89 -5.14
N GLY A 34 9.63 4.07 -5.47
CA GLY A 34 10.52 3.48 -4.48
C GLY A 34 11.35 4.48 -3.66
N ALA A 35 11.58 5.69 -4.18
CA ALA A 35 12.34 6.76 -3.54
C ALA A 35 11.44 7.79 -2.83
N GLY A 36 10.11 7.60 -2.88
CA GLY A 36 9.15 8.50 -2.27
C GLY A 36 8.77 9.71 -3.14
N ARG A 37 9.08 9.69 -4.45
CA ARG A 37 8.66 10.72 -5.40
C ARG A 37 7.18 10.52 -5.75
N PHE A 38 6.43 11.62 -5.86
CA PHE A 38 5.00 11.56 -6.14
C PHE A 38 4.76 11.13 -7.58
N VAL A 39 3.91 10.12 -7.78
CA VAL A 39 3.63 9.55 -9.12
C VAL A 39 2.23 9.93 -9.59
N ALA A 40 1.21 9.74 -8.74
CA ALA A 40 -0.18 10.01 -9.12
C ALA A 40 -1.08 10.17 -7.89
N ALA A 41 -2.15 10.95 -8.05
CA ALA A 41 -3.25 11.04 -7.10
C ALA A 41 -4.59 11.00 -7.84
N VAL A 42 -5.58 10.31 -7.26
CA VAL A 42 -6.95 10.31 -7.79
C VAL A 42 -7.93 10.52 -6.64
N LEU A 43 -8.70 11.62 -6.71
CA LEU A 43 -9.80 11.95 -5.84
C LEU A 43 -10.97 10.98 -6.05
N ARG A 44 -11.57 10.52 -4.95
CA ARG A 44 -12.72 9.62 -4.98
C ARG A 44 -13.59 9.81 -3.73
N PRO A 45 -14.87 9.38 -3.77
CA PRO A 45 -15.69 9.30 -2.56
C PRO A 45 -15.01 8.50 -1.44
N ALA A 46 -15.32 8.81 -0.18
CA ALA A 46 -14.79 8.10 0.99
C ALA A 46 -15.35 6.68 1.16
N ARG A 47 -15.07 5.80 0.20
CA ARG A 47 -15.33 4.36 0.28
C ARG A 47 -14.17 3.56 -0.28
N ARG A 48 -14.10 2.30 0.13
CA ARG A 48 -13.20 1.33 -0.46
C ARG A 48 -13.46 1.23 -1.98
N PRO A 49 -12.41 1.33 -2.81
CA PRO A 49 -12.56 1.15 -4.25
C PRO A 49 -12.81 -0.32 -4.62
N LYS A 50 -13.61 -0.53 -5.65
CA LYS A 50 -13.80 -1.84 -6.28
C LYS A 50 -12.56 -2.21 -7.09
N GLY A 51 -12.31 -3.51 -7.26
CA GLY A 51 -11.16 -3.99 -8.04
C GLY A 51 -11.07 -3.41 -9.45
N ARG A 52 -12.22 -3.27 -10.13
CA ARG A 52 -12.32 -2.60 -11.44
C ARG A 52 -11.87 -1.14 -11.43
N GLU A 53 -12.22 -0.38 -10.39
CA GLU A 53 -11.83 1.03 -10.23
C GLU A 53 -10.30 1.13 -10.05
N ILE A 54 -9.75 0.29 -9.17
CA ILE A 54 -8.29 0.20 -8.95
C ILE A 54 -7.57 -0.18 -10.24
N ALA A 55 -8.04 -1.24 -10.92
CA ALA A 55 -7.43 -1.73 -12.15
C ALA A 55 -7.48 -0.69 -13.29
N ALA A 56 -8.56 0.09 -13.39
CA ALA A 56 -8.64 1.18 -14.36
C ALA A 56 -7.59 2.27 -14.11
N HIS A 57 -7.40 2.68 -12.85
CA HIS A 57 -6.37 3.66 -12.48
C HIS A 57 -4.97 3.12 -12.75
N LEU A 58 -4.69 1.88 -12.34
CA LEU A 58 -3.39 1.24 -12.56
C LEU A 58 -3.09 1.04 -14.04
N ARG A 59 -4.08 0.65 -14.86
CA ARG A 59 -3.90 0.50 -16.31
C ARG A 59 -3.45 1.81 -16.95
N ARG A 60 -4.10 2.92 -16.59
CA ARG A 60 -3.70 4.26 -17.08
C ARG A 60 -2.27 4.58 -16.64
N LEU A 61 -1.94 4.33 -15.38
CA LEU A 61 -0.61 4.62 -14.84
C LEU A 61 0.50 3.78 -15.51
N ILE A 62 0.30 2.47 -15.61
CA ILE A 62 1.24 1.54 -16.26
C ILE A 62 1.47 1.95 -17.71
N ARG A 63 0.39 2.28 -18.44
CA ARG A 63 0.49 2.75 -19.82
C ARG A 63 1.35 4.01 -19.93
N THR A 64 1.04 5.04 -19.14
CA THR A 64 1.78 6.32 -19.18
C THR A 64 3.25 6.16 -18.79
N ILE A 65 3.56 5.31 -17.81
CA ILE A 65 4.95 5.00 -17.45
C ILE A 65 5.67 4.34 -18.65
N ARG A 66 5.04 3.37 -19.30
CA ARG A 66 5.67 2.63 -20.40
C ARG A 66 5.74 3.37 -21.73
N GLU A 67 4.90 4.39 -21.92
CA GLU A 67 5.04 5.35 -23.02
C GLU A 67 6.39 6.10 -22.95
N HIS A 68 6.93 6.31 -21.75
CA HIS A 68 8.22 6.99 -21.54
C HIS A 68 9.37 6.00 -21.32
N TRP A 69 9.11 4.85 -20.68
CA TRP A 69 10.11 3.83 -20.38
C TRP A 69 9.60 2.43 -20.75
N LEU A 70 9.77 2.07 -22.02
CA LEU A 70 9.24 0.83 -22.61
C LEU A 70 9.61 -0.44 -21.85
N ARG A 71 10.83 -0.52 -21.30
CA ARG A 71 11.39 -1.71 -20.64
C ARG A 71 11.44 -1.61 -19.11
N VAL A 72 10.79 -0.62 -18.51
CA VAL A 72 10.85 -0.45 -17.06
C VAL A 72 10.10 -1.57 -16.35
N GLU A 73 10.76 -2.16 -15.37
CA GLU A 73 10.15 -3.11 -14.44
C GLU A 73 9.29 -2.34 -13.42
N ILE A 74 8.07 -2.83 -13.19
CA ILE A 74 7.13 -2.19 -12.28
C ILE A 74 6.77 -3.19 -11.18
N LEU A 75 7.00 -2.80 -9.93
CA LEU A 75 6.57 -3.53 -8.75
C LEU A 75 5.52 -2.73 -7.98
N LEU A 76 4.30 -3.25 -7.92
CA LEU A 76 3.22 -2.66 -7.14
C LEU A 76 3.31 -3.12 -5.67
N ARG A 77 3.19 -2.15 -4.76
CA ARG A 77 3.16 -2.40 -3.31
C ARG A 77 1.96 -1.67 -2.70
N GLY A 78 1.12 -2.40 -1.98
CA GLY A 78 -0.11 -1.86 -1.38
C GLY A 78 -0.71 -2.77 -0.32
N ASP A 79 -1.74 -2.29 0.36
CA ASP A 79 -2.51 -3.10 1.31
C ASP A 79 -3.54 -4.02 0.63
N GLY A 80 -4.14 -4.91 1.43
CA GLY A 80 -4.93 -6.02 0.92
C GLY A 80 -6.19 -5.65 0.17
N HIS A 81 -6.67 -4.41 0.27
CA HIS A 81 -7.76 -3.97 -0.61
C HIS A 81 -7.34 -3.77 -2.07
N TYR A 82 -6.04 -3.60 -2.34
CA TYR A 82 -5.48 -3.64 -3.70
C TYR A 82 -5.33 -5.07 -4.24
N CYS A 83 -5.43 -6.09 -3.40
CA CYS A 83 -5.39 -7.50 -3.79
C CYS A 83 -6.74 -8.00 -4.36
N ALA A 84 -7.36 -7.20 -5.23
CA ALA A 84 -8.58 -7.58 -5.93
C ALA A 84 -8.27 -8.44 -7.17
N PRO A 85 -9.13 -9.40 -7.56
CA PRO A 85 -8.91 -10.27 -8.72
C PRO A 85 -8.55 -9.49 -10.00
N GLU A 86 -9.27 -8.40 -10.28
CA GLU A 86 -9.05 -7.58 -11.47
C GLU A 86 -7.69 -6.89 -11.47
N VAL A 87 -7.13 -6.59 -10.29
CA VAL A 87 -5.79 -6.01 -10.15
C VAL A 87 -4.74 -7.08 -10.41
N LEU A 88 -4.93 -8.28 -9.85
CA LEU A 88 -4.01 -9.40 -10.07
C LEU A 88 -3.99 -9.80 -11.56
N ASP A 89 -5.15 -9.89 -12.20
CA ASP A 89 -5.25 -10.18 -13.64
C ASP A 89 -4.59 -9.09 -14.49
N LEU A 90 -4.83 -7.81 -14.17
CA LEU A 90 -4.16 -6.70 -14.84
C LEU A 90 -2.62 -6.82 -14.72
N CYS A 91 -2.12 -7.10 -13.52
CA CYS A 91 -0.68 -7.24 -13.29
C CYS A 91 -0.09 -8.37 -14.15
N ARG A 92 -0.78 -9.52 -14.23
CA ARG A 92 -0.38 -10.64 -15.09
C ARG A 92 -0.36 -10.24 -16.57
N THR A 93 -1.44 -9.65 -17.07
CA THR A 93 -1.58 -9.24 -18.47
C THR A 93 -0.50 -8.25 -18.90
N HIS A 94 -0.12 -7.33 -18.00
CA HIS A 94 0.90 -6.33 -18.29
C HIS A 94 2.30 -6.72 -17.84
N GLY A 95 2.55 -7.92 -17.29
CA GLY A 95 3.89 -8.27 -16.80
C GLY A 95 4.39 -7.29 -15.73
N VAL A 96 3.53 -7.00 -14.75
CA VAL A 96 3.82 -6.15 -13.60
C VAL A 96 3.87 -7.04 -12.37
N ASP A 97 4.92 -6.88 -11.56
CA ASP A 97 5.05 -7.61 -10.31
C ASP A 97 4.27 -6.91 -9.20
N PHE A 98 3.92 -7.67 -8.16
CA PHE A 98 3.21 -7.13 -7.01
C PHE A 98 3.64 -7.77 -5.70
N VAL A 99 3.43 -7.01 -4.62
CA VAL A 99 3.40 -7.49 -3.24
C VAL A 99 2.27 -6.78 -2.51
N PHE A 100 1.24 -7.53 -2.11
CA PHE A 100 0.08 -7.01 -1.38
C PHE A 100 -0.10 -7.76 -0.06
N SER A 101 -0.62 -7.10 0.98
CA SER A 101 -1.07 -7.85 2.16
C SER A 101 -2.31 -8.67 1.85
N LEU A 102 -2.54 -9.70 2.66
CA LEU A 102 -3.79 -10.44 2.69
C LEU A 102 -4.41 -10.34 4.07
N PRO A 103 -5.75 -10.16 4.16
CA PRO A 103 -6.44 -10.30 5.43
C PRO A 103 -6.30 -11.75 5.92
N THR A 104 -6.12 -11.91 7.23
CA THR A 104 -6.00 -13.23 7.85
C THR A 104 -7.33 -13.98 7.76
N THR A 105 -7.31 -15.18 7.16
CA THR A 105 -8.49 -16.05 7.04
C THR A 105 -8.22 -17.41 7.71
N ARG A 106 -9.29 -18.18 7.98
CA ARG A 106 -9.17 -19.55 8.52
C ARG A 106 -8.34 -20.44 7.59
N VAL A 107 -8.48 -20.29 6.27
CA VAL A 107 -7.72 -21.06 5.28
C VAL A 107 -6.23 -20.73 5.36
N LEU A 108 -5.86 -19.46 5.38
CA LEU A 108 -4.46 -19.04 5.51
C LEU A 108 -3.85 -19.45 6.86
N ARG A 109 -4.63 -19.37 7.95
CA ARG A 109 -4.19 -19.86 9.27
C ARG A 109 -3.90 -21.36 9.29
N ARG A 110 -4.67 -22.19 8.57
CA ARG A 110 -4.40 -23.64 8.49
C ARG A 110 -3.01 -23.94 7.93
N HIS A 111 -2.55 -23.16 6.95
CA HIS A 111 -1.20 -23.31 6.41
C HIS A 111 -0.12 -23.01 7.44
N VAL A 112 -0.36 -22.11 8.39
CA VAL A 112 0.66 -21.68 9.35
C VAL A 112 0.49 -22.27 10.75
N ALA A 113 -0.59 -22.99 11.04
CA ALA A 113 -0.85 -23.53 12.38
C ALA A 113 0.34 -24.31 12.99
N PRO A 114 1.06 -25.19 12.25
CA PRO A 114 2.24 -25.87 12.79
C PRO A 114 3.39 -24.91 13.15
N ILE A 115 3.62 -23.89 12.32
CA ILE A 115 4.68 -22.91 12.57
C ILE A 115 4.26 -21.92 13.66
N GLU A 116 2.99 -21.56 13.79
CA GLU A 116 2.44 -20.78 14.92
C GLU A 116 2.70 -21.51 16.24
N ALA A 117 2.28 -22.77 16.37
CA ALA A 117 2.48 -23.57 17.58
C ALA A 117 3.97 -23.70 17.93
N SER A 118 4.81 -24.03 16.95
CA SER A 118 6.26 -24.15 17.14
C SER A 118 6.92 -22.81 17.51
N THR A 119 6.44 -21.68 16.99
CA THR A 119 7.00 -20.36 17.31
C THR A 119 6.57 -19.91 18.70
N ALA A 120 5.32 -20.17 19.10
CA ALA A 120 4.82 -19.89 20.43
C ALA A 120 5.56 -20.70 21.51
N ALA A 121 5.77 -22.01 21.29
CA ALA A 121 6.52 -22.85 22.21
C ALA A 121 7.98 -22.36 22.40
N ARG A 122 8.62 -21.88 21.32
CA ARG A 122 9.97 -21.29 21.39
C ARG A 122 9.99 -19.97 22.15
N ALA A 123 8.98 -19.12 21.97
CA ALA A 123 8.87 -17.87 22.72
C ALA A 123 8.69 -18.15 24.21
N GLN A 124 7.87 -19.14 24.58
CA GLN A 124 7.69 -19.57 25.98
C GLN A 124 8.97 -20.12 26.59
N ALA A 125 9.68 -21.00 25.87
CA ALA A 125 10.96 -21.57 26.33
C ALA A 125 12.06 -20.51 26.48
N ALA A 126 11.95 -19.38 25.79
CA ALA A 126 12.87 -18.25 25.85
C ALA A 126 12.34 -17.09 26.71
N ASP A 127 11.56 -17.40 27.76
CA ASP A 127 11.00 -16.43 28.71
C ASP A 127 10.24 -15.26 28.05
N GLY A 128 9.43 -15.59 27.04
CA GLY A 128 8.63 -14.61 26.29
C GLY A 128 9.41 -13.82 25.23
N ALA A 129 10.67 -14.16 24.94
CA ALA A 129 11.45 -13.47 23.91
C ALA A 129 10.72 -13.47 22.55
N ARG A 130 10.72 -12.31 21.88
CA ARG A 130 10.03 -12.15 20.58
C ARG A 130 10.75 -12.94 19.49
N GLY A 131 10.07 -13.95 18.96
CA GLY A 131 10.53 -14.78 17.85
C GLY A 131 9.73 -14.52 16.58
N ARG A 132 10.41 -14.25 15.46
CA ARG A 132 9.79 -14.10 14.14
C ARG A 132 10.26 -15.18 13.19
N ARG A 133 9.32 -15.82 12.50
CA ARG A 133 9.57 -16.85 11.49
C ARG A 133 8.72 -16.60 10.25
N PHE A 134 9.16 -17.18 9.15
CA PHE A 134 8.51 -17.05 7.85
C PHE A 134 8.16 -18.42 7.29
N LYS A 135 7.01 -18.52 6.63
CA LYS A 135 6.59 -19.70 5.87
C LYS A 135 6.11 -19.27 4.51
N GLU A 136 6.49 -20.02 3.48
CA GLU A 136 6.01 -19.83 2.12
C GLU A 136 5.09 -20.99 1.74
N PHE A 137 4.06 -20.68 0.98
CA PHE A 137 3.14 -21.66 0.42
C PHE A 137 2.42 -21.07 -0.79
N HIS A 138 1.67 -21.91 -1.50
CA HIS A 138 0.88 -21.51 -2.65
C HIS A 138 -0.59 -21.75 -2.33
N ASP A 139 -1.42 -20.72 -2.54
CA ASP A 139 -2.87 -20.80 -2.35
C ASP A 139 -3.57 -19.79 -3.28
N ALA A 140 -4.88 -19.93 -3.43
CA ALA A 140 -5.74 -19.04 -4.20
C ALA A 140 -7.04 -18.78 -3.44
N ALA A 141 -7.51 -17.53 -3.44
CA ALA A 141 -8.91 -17.30 -3.18
C ALA A 141 -9.74 -17.84 -4.36
N ALA A 142 -10.97 -18.31 -4.10
CA ALA A 142 -11.86 -18.81 -5.15
C ALA A 142 -12.14 -17.78 -6.26
N SER A 143 -12.03 -16.49 -5.96
CA SER A 143 -12.20 -15.39 -6.91
C SER A 143 -10.96 -15.12 -7.77
N TRP A 144 -9.82 -15.75 -7.50
CA TRP A 144 -8.59 -15.56 -8.25
C TRP A 144 -8.54 -16.53 -9.43
N SER A 145 -8.01 -16.06 -10.57
CA SER A 145 -7.86 -16.91 -11.76
C SER A 145 -6.69 -17.91 -11.65
N ARG A 146 -5.80 -17.76 -10.65
CA ARG A 146 -4.60 -18.59 -10.47
C ARG A 146 -4.19 -18.68 -8.99
N VAL A 147 -3.43 -19.72 -8.69
CA VAL A 147 -2.69 -19.89 -7.45
C VAL A 147 -1.50 -18.93 -7.43
N GLU A 148 -1.29 -18.25 -6.29
CA GLU A 148 -0.21 -17.29 -6.11
C GLU A 148 0.71 -17.72 -4.96
N ARG A 149 1.95 -17.19 -4.98
CA ARG A 149 2.91 -17.37 -3.88
C ARG A 149 2.50 -16.49 -2.71
N ILE A 150 2.33 -17.11 -1.54
CA ILE A 150 1.98 -16.44 -0.30
C ILE A 150 3.12 -16.61 0.69
N ILE A 151 3.47 -15.51 1.35
CA ILE A 151 4.47 -15.48 2.43
C ILE A 151 3.75 -15.10 3.71
N ALA A 152 3.83 -15.98 4.70
CA ALA A 152 3.39 -15.71 6.06
C ALA A 152 4.57 -15.27 6.92
N ARG A 153 4.34 -14.23 7.71
CA ARG A 153 5.15 -13.86 8.88
C ARG A 153 4.39 -14.30 10.12
N VAL A 154 5.03 -15.12 10.92
CA VAL A 154 4.56 -15.53 12.24
C VAL A 154 5.47 -14.92 13.29
N GLU A 155 4.92 -14.11 14.18
CA GLU A 155 5.64 -13.50 15.29
C GLU A 155 4.99 -13.96 16.60
N ALA A 156 5.77 -14.54 17.51
CA ALA A 156 5.30 -14.87 18.86
C ALA A 156 6.09 -14.08 19.90
N GLY A 157 5.42 -13.66 20.96
CA GLY A 157 6.03 -12.95 22.08
C GLY A 157 5.11 -12.94 23.31
N PRO A 158 5.32 -12.02 24.26
CA PRO A 158 4.57 -12.00 25.52
C PRO A 158 3.07 -11.78 25.33
N PHE A 159 2.68 -11.16 24.22
CA PHE A 159 1.29 -10.85 23.86
C PHE A 159 0.63 -11.90 22.95
N GLY A 160 1.23 -13.09 22.84
CA GLY A 160 0.74 -14.18 22.00
C GLY A 160 1.36 -14.20 20.60
N CYS A 161 0.66 -14.86 19.68
CA CYS A 161 1.12 -15.11 18.32
C CYS A 161 0.34 -14.25 17.30
N ASP A 162 1.06 -13.50 16.47
CA ASP A 162 0.54 -12.69 15.36
C ASP A 162 1.01 -13.26 14.01
N SER A 163 0.05 -13.58 13.15
CA SER A 163 0.31 -14.07 11.80
C SER A 163 -0.23 -13.11 10.76
N ARG A 164 0.67 -12.67 9.87
CA ARG A 164 0.36 -11.77 8.75
C ARG A 164 0.79 -12.39 7.45
N PHE A 165 0.07 -12.08 6.39
CA PHE A 165 0.23 -12.71 5.09
C PHE A 165 0.43 -11.64 4.03
N ILE A 166 1.30 -11.93 3.07
CA ILE A 166 1.45 -11.17 1.84
C ILE A 166 1.36 -12.13 0.65
N VAL A 167 0.81 -11.67 -0.45
CA VAL A 167 0.83 -12.37 -1.74
C VAL A 167 1.79 -11.66 -2.67
N THR A 168 2.51 -12.43 -3.49
CA THR A 168 3.46 -11.87 -4.45
C THR A 168 3.55 -12.71 -5.73
N ARG A 169 3.84 -12.03 -6.83
CA ARG A 169 4.22 -12.65 -8.11
C ARG A 169 5.72 -12.91 -8.24
N LEU A 170 6.54 -12.34 -7.34
CA LEU A 170 7.99 -12.49 -7.38
C LEU A 170 8.36 -13.97 -7.21
N THR A 171 9.09 -14.52 -8.18
CA THR A 171 9.54 -15.91 -8.18
C THR A 171 10.86 -16.10 -7.42
N GLY A 172 11.73 -15.09 -7.43
CA GLY A 172 13.01 -15.08 -6.73
C GLY A 172 12.94 -14.53 -5.30
N GLY A 173 14.05 -14.66 -4.57
CA GLY A 173 14.23 -14.10 -3.22
C GLY A 173 13.55 -14.92 -2.12
N SER A 174 14.11 -14.88 -0.90
CA SER A 174 13.50 -15.53 0.26
C SER A 174 12.28 -14.75 0.75
N GLY A 175 11.28 -15.45 1.28
CA GLY A 175 10.06 -14.85 1.82
C GLY A 175 10.36 -13.84 2.93
N LYS A 176 11.38 -14.11 3.75
CA LYS A 176 11.90 -13.14 4.72
C LYS A 176 12.34 -11.83 4.05
N ALA A 177 13.16 -11.91 2.99
CA ALA A 177 13.65 -10.72 2.31
C ALA A 177 12.52 -9.95 1.61
N ILE A 178 11.59 -10.64 0.94
CA ILE A 178 10.42 -10.01 0.31
C ILE A 178 9.57 -9.30 1.35
N TYR A 179 9.28 -9.97 2.48
CA TYR A 179 8.47 -9.37 3.53
C TYR A 179 9.18 -8.16 4.17
N GLU A 180 10.40 -8.33 4.66
CA GLU A 180 11.08 -7.32 5.47
C GLU A 180 11.63 -6.16 4.63
N LYS A 181 12.17 -6.43 3.44
CA LYS A 181 12.83 -5.40 2.61
C LYS A 181 11.89 -4.77 1.59
N LEU A 182 10.99 -5.55 0.98
CA LEU A 182 10.10 -5.04 -0.07
C LEU A 182 8.75 -4.61 0.49
N TYR A 183 8.05 -5.50 1.20
CA TYR A 183 6.69 -5.21 1.69
C TYR A 183 6.68 -4.21 2.83
N CYS A 184 7.52 -4.35 3.87
CA CYS A 184 7.53 -3.41 5.00
C CYS A 184 7.86 -1.97 4.56
N ALA A 185 8.61 -1.78 3.47
CA ALA A 185 8.85 -0.46 2.89
C ALA A 185 7.58 0.22 2.34
N ARG A 186 6.45 -0.51 2.19
CA ARG A 186 5.12 0.08 1.94
C ARG A 186 4.75 1.13 2.99
N GLY A 187 5.14 0.94 4.26
CA GLY A 187 4.86 1.90 5.33
C GLY A 187 5.43 3.29 5.10
N GLN A 188 6.41 3.44 4.20
CA GLN A 188 6.89 4.77 3.81
C GLN A 188 5.85 5.59 3.04
N ALA A 189 4.92 4.95 2.32
CA ALA A 189 3.84 5.67 1.65
C ALA A 189 2.99 6.47 2.65
N GLU A 190 2.71 5.90 3.83
CA GLU A 190 1.99 6.60 4.90
C GLU A 190 2.79 7.81 5.42
N ASN A 191 4.11 7.67 5.57
CA ASN A 191 4.97 8.80 5.95
C ASN A 191 4.95 9.92 4.89
N HIS A 192 5.01 9.56 3.61
CA HIS A 192 4.92 10.54 2.52
C HIS A 192 3.55 11.23 2.48
N ILE A 193 2.46 10.51 2.78
CA ILE A 193 1.11 11.08 2.92
C ILE A 193 1.06 12.07 4.09
N LYS A 194 1.60 11.69 5.25
CA LYS A 194 1.67 12.58 6.42
C LYS A 194 2.41 13.86 6.09
N VAL A 195 3.55 13.77 5.42
CA VAL A 195 4.31 14.93 4.96
C VAL A 195 3.50 15.79 3.98
N TRP A 196 2.86 15.15 2.99
CA TRP A 196 2.05 15.82 1.98
C TRP A 196 0.86 16.58 2.58
N LYS A 197 0.23 16.03 3.62
CA LYS A 197 -0.85 16.69 4.34
C LYS A 197 -0.34 17.75 5.30
N ALA A 198 0.54 17.38 6.23
CA ALA A 198 0.97 18.27 7.31
C ALA A 198 1.78 19.48 6.82
N HIS A 199 2.65 19.31 5.83
CA HIS A 199 3.53 20.40 5.36
C HIS A 199 2.98 21.14 4.14
N LEU A 200 2.12 20.50 3.34
CA LEU A 200 1.62 21.08 2.09
C LEU A 200 0.11 21.27 2.08
N ALA A 201 -0.57 21.00 3.20
CA ALA A 201 -2.01 21.15 3.39
C ALA A 201 -2.83 20.47 2.28
N ALA A 202 -2.36 19.30 1.82
CA ALA A 202 -2.98 18.58 0.71
C ALA A 202 -4.39 18.04 1.00
N ASP A 203 -4.77 18.00 2.27
CA ASP A 203 -6.12 17.73 2.78
C ASP A 203 -7.04 18.97 2.74
N ARG A 204 -6.58 20.12 2.24
CA ARG A 204 -7.46 21.27 1.96
C ARG A 204 -8.11 21.14 0.60
N THR A 205 -8.97 20.13 0.42
CA THR A 205 -9.88 20.07 -0.72
C THR A 205 -11.11 20.93 -0.45
N SER A 206 -11.06 22.23 -0.73
CA SER A 206 -12.10 23.20 -0.32
C SER A 206 -13.04 23.65 -1.45
N CYS A 207 -12.96 23.06 -2.65
CA CYS A 207 -13.82 23.43 -3.77
C CYS A 207 -15.12 22.61 -3.79
N SER A 208 -16.23 23.19 -4.25
CA SER A 208 -17.50 22.45 -4.37
C SER A 208 -17.45 21.38 -5.49
N SER A 209 -16.67 21.62 -6.54
CA SER A 209 -16.53 20.71 -7.69
C SER A 209 -15.47 19.64 -7.44
N ALA A 210 -15.78 18.39 -7.81
CA ALA A 210 -14.84 17.29 -7.74
C ALA A 210 -13.63 17.48 -8.68
N ALA A 211 -13.85 18.02 -9.89
CA ALA A 211 -12.77 18.29 -10.83
C ALA A 211 -11.82 19.37 -10.31
N ALA A 212 -12.35 20.40 -9.64
CA ALA A 212 -11.53 21.42 -8.99
C ALA A 212 -10.69 20.83 -7.84
N ASN A 213 -11.27 19.98 -7.00
CA ASN A 213 -10.52 19.29 -5.94
C ASN A 213 -9.47 18.32 -6.52
N GLN A 214 -9.76 17.61 -7.61
CA GLN A 214 -8.77 16.77 -8.30
C GLN A 214 -7.59 17.60 -8.84
N LEU A 215 -7.85 18.78 -9.41
CA LEU A 215 -6.80 19.71 -9.83
C LEU A 215 -5.97 20.17 -8.63
N ARG A 216 -6.60 20.48 -7.49
CA ARG A 216 -5.88 20.82 -6.25
C ARG A 216 -4.93 19.71 -5.83
N LEU A 217 -5.34 18.44 -5.85
CA LEU A 217 -4.44 17.32 -5.54
C LEU A 217 -3.22 17.30 -6.48
N PHE A 218 -3.38 17.64 -7.77
CA PHE A 218 -2.25 17.76 -8.70
C PHE A 218 -1.32 18.93 -8.36
N LEU A 219 -1.87 20.08 -7.96
CA LEU A 219 -1.06 21.21 -7.49
C LEU A 219 -0.27 20.86 -6.23
N HIS A 220 -0.90 20.18 -5.26
CA HIS A 220 -0.21 19.69 -4.06
C HIS A 220 0.83 18.60 -4.39
N ALA A 221 0.61 17.77 -5.42
CA ALA A 221 1.63 16.84 -5.91
C ALA A 221 2.83 17.57 -6.53
N GLY A 222 2.60 18.67 -7.26
CA GLY A 222 3.65 19.56 -7.75
C GLY A 222 4.44 20.21 -6.61
N ALA A 223 3.75 20.72 -5.58
CA ALA A 223 4.38 21.27 -4.39
C ALA A 223 5.23 20.22 -3.65
N TYR A 224 4.75 18.98 -3.59
CA TYR A 224 5.50 17.86 -3.04
C TYR A 224 6.79 17.59 -3.81
N TRP A 225 6.75 17.65 -5.15
CA TRP A 225 7.95 17.52 -5.98
C TRP A 225 8.97 18.61 -5.70
N LEU A 226 8.55 19.87 -5.55
CA LEU A 226 9.46 20.97 -5.19
C LEU A 226 10.12 20.72 -3.83
N MET A 227 9.33 20.39 -2.81
CA MET A 227 9.83 20.09 -1.47
C MET A 227 10.76 18.87 -1.46
N TRP A 228 10.38 17.79 -2.15
CA TRP A 228 11.20 16.58 -2.26
C TRP A 228 12.54 16.89 -2.93
N THR A 229 12.53 17.68 -4.01
CA THR A 229 13.73 18.06 -4.77
C THR A 229 14.66 18.92 -3.92
N LEU A 230 14.12 19.89 -3.17
CA LEU A 230 14.88 20.69 -2.23
C LEU A 230 15.55 19.80 -1.16
N ARG A 231 14.79 18.87 -0.56
CA ARG A 231 15.32 17.91 0.43
C ARG A 231 16.41 17.01 -0.16
N ALA A 232 16.26 16.59 -1.41
CA ALA A 232 17.25 15.77 -2.10
C ALA A 232 18.56 16.55 -2.36
N ALA A 233 18.47 17.86 -2.65
CA ALA A 233 19.61 18.74 -2.87
C ALA A 233 20.34 19.17 -1.59
N LEU A 234 19.68 19.11 -0.42
CA LEU A 234 20.28 19.50 0.85
C LEU A 234 21.40 18.54 1.30
N PRO A 235 22.44 19.06 1.99
CA PRO A 235 23.50 18.24 2.56
C PRO A 235 22.98 17.11 3.46
N LYS A 236 23.64 15.95 3.45
CA LYS A 236 23.19 14.75 4.20
C LYS A 236 22.93 15.00 5.69
N ARG A 237 23.66 15.95 6.30
CA ARG A 237 23.57 16.34 7.72
C ARG A 237 22.62 17.50 7.99
N SER A 238 21.99 18.09 6.97
CA SER A 238 21.04 19.19 7.15
C SER A 238 19.83 18.71 7.95
N PRO A 239 19.40 19.42 9.00
CA PRO A 239 18.18 19.09 9.74
C PRO A 239 16.94 19.15 8.82
N TRP A 240 16.98 20.04 7.83
CA TRP A 240 15.91 20.25 6.84
C TRP A 240 15.76 19.11 5.83
N ARG A 241 16.72 18.18 5.76
CA ARG A 241 16.65 17.02 4.86
C ARG A 241 15.59 16.01 5.27
N ARG A 242 15.26 15.98 6.57
CA ARG A 242 14.28 15.05 7.19
C ARG A 242 13.14 15.76 7.91
N ALA A 243 13.14 17.09 7.90
CA ALA A 243 12.02 17.92 8.36
C ALA A 243 10.78 17.68 7.49
#